data_AF-A0A833RHR2-F1
#
_entry.id   AF-A0A833RHR2-F1
#
_cell.length_a   1.000
_cell.length_b   1.000
_cell.length_c   1.000
_cell.angle_alpha   90.00
_cell.angle_beta   90.00
_cell.angle_gamma   90.00
#
_symmetry.space_group_name_H-M   'P 1'
#
loop_
_entity.id
_entity.type
_entity.pdbx_description
1 polymer ?
#
loop_
_entity_poly.entity_id
_entity_poly.type
_entity_poly.pdbx_seq_one_letter_code
_entity_poly.pdbx_strand_id
1 'polypeptide(L)'
;METSSDDSSGEAPRMTTTSRHYFGGDSSQLDHHFSVDIIENVEEEYGMFVWPCSIVLSEYVWQQRFRFQGISVLELGAGTSLPGIVAAKVGSDVILTDKSDNSEILSNMRSICDQNEVNCQILGLNWGEWDSNIFDLHPKIILGADVLYDTAAKKELDHNQAYLRA
;
A
#
# COMPACT_ATOMS: atom_id res chain seq x y z
N MET A 1 9.17 40.96 -35.52
CA MET A 1 8.67 39.58 -35.48
C MET A 1 9.79 38.73 -34.93
N GLU A 2 9.84 38.56 -33.62
CA GLU A 2 10.69 37.54 -32.99
C GLU A 2 9.72 36.64 -32.23
N THR A 3 9.69 35.40 -32.67
CA THR A 3 8.76 34.36 -32.24
C THR A 3 9.23 33.78 -30.92
N SER A 4 8.34 33.84 -29.92
CA SER A 4 8.35 33.08 -28.69
C SER A 4 8.41 31.58 -28.98
N SER A 5 9.42 30.90 -28.45
CA SER A 5 9.46 29.45 -28.29
C SER A 5 9.04 29.10 -26.87
N ASP A 6 7.74 28.82 -26.71
CA ASP A 6 7.20 28.11 -25.55
C ASP A 6 7.65 26.64 -25.63
N ASP A 7 8.55 26.24 -24.75
CA ASP A 7 8.95 24.85 -24.56
C ASP A 7 7.92 24.17 -23.65
N SER A 8 6.85 23.65 -24.27
CA SER A 8 5.86 22.82 -23.59
C SER A 8 6.35 21.37 -23.63
N SER A 9 7.11 20.97 -22.61
CA SER A 9 7.47 19.57 -22.37
C SER A 9 6.22 18.79 -21.97
N GLY A 10 5.49 18.27 -22.95
CA GLY A 10 4.41 17.32 -22.72
C GLY A 10 5.00 15.99 -22.26
N GLU A 11 4.82 15.66 -20.97
CA GLU A 11 5.05 14.30 -20.48
C GLU A 11 4.16 13.33 -21.28
N ALA A 12 4.75 12.25 -21.76
CA ALA A 12 4.01 11.20 -22.45
C ALA A 12 2.91 10.63 -21.53
N PRO A 13 1.72 10.29 -22.05
CA PRO A 13 0.67 9.69 -21.23
C PRO A 13 1.16 8.35 -20.69
N ARG A 14 1.37 8.28 -19.37
CA ARG A 14 1.82 7.06 -18.68
C ARG A 14 0.79 5.95 -18.83
N MET A 15 1.25 4.74 -19.17
CA MET A 15 0.37 3.56 -19.28
C MET A 15 0.06 2.99 -17.91
N THR A 16 -0.92 3.59 -17.22
CA THR A 16 -1.53 3.00 -16.03
C THR A 16 -2.58 1.97 -16.43
N THR A 17 -2.66 0.88 -15.67
CA THR A 17 -3.72 -0.12 -15.79
C THR A 17 -4.42 -0.29 -14.45
N THR A 18 -5.65 -0.79 -14.47
CA THR A 18 -6.39 -1.10 -13.24
C THR A 18 -6.65 -2.60 -13.17
N SER A 19 -6.14 -3.27 -12.15
CA SER A 19 -6.53 -4.65 -11.82
C SER A 19 -7.62 -4.67 -10.78
N ARG A 20 -8.49 -5.69 -10.83
CA ARG A 20 -9.59 -5.88 -9.89
C ARG A 20 -9.44 -7.20 -9.17
N HIS A 21 -9.44 -7.13 -7.84
CA HIS A 21 -9.30 -8.28 -6.94
C HIS A 21 -10.61 -8.50 -6.19
N TYR A 22 -11.13 -9.71 -6.18
CA TYR A 22 -12.44 -10.02 -5.59
C TYR A 22 -12.28 -10.82 -4.30
N PHE A 23 -13.01 -10.43 -3.25
CA PHE A 23 -12.99 -11.08 -1.94
C PHE A 23 -14.42 -11.50 -1.57
N GLY A 24 -14.64 -12.78 -1.23
CA GLY A 24 -15.98 -13.36 -1.11
C GLY A 24 -16.03 -14.75 -0.50
N GLY A 25 -17.25 -15.29 -0.41
CA GLY A 25 -17.52 -16.70 -0.12
C GLY A 25 -17.25 -17.62 -1.31
N ASP A 26 -17.50 -18.92 -1.13
CA ASP A 26 -16.94 -20.00 -1.96
C ASP A 26 -17.31 -19.91 -3.46
N SER A 27 -16.28 -19.84 -4.30
CA SER A 27 -16.14 -20.06 -5.75
C SER A 27 -17.18 -19.57 -6.79
N SER A 28 -18.36 -19.09 -6.41
CA SER A 28 -19.32 -18.54 -7.35
C SER A 28 -19.08 -17.03 -7.53
N GLN A 29 -19.11 -16.52 -8.77
CA GLN A 29 -18.98 -15.07 -9.05
C GLN A 29 -20.07 -14.21 -8.38
N LEU A 30 -21.07 -14.85 -7.76
CA LEU A 30 -22.21 -14.23 -7.08
C LEU A 30 -22.00 -14.08 -5.56
N ASP A 31 -20.96 -14.69 -4.98
CA ASP A 31 -20.68 -14.67 -3.53
C ASP A 31 -19.57 -13.68 -3.12
N HIS A 32 -19.17 -12.77 -4.03
CA HIS A 32 -18.21 -11.72 -3.71
C HIS A 32 -18.81 -10.68 -2.76
N HIS A 33 -18.14 -10.45 -1.63
CA HIS A 33 -18.54 -9.47 -0.62
C HIS A 33 -18.09 -8.05 -1.01
N PHE A 34 -16.87 -7.92 -1.56
CA PHE A 34 -16.42 -6.69 -2.21
C PHE A 34 -15.32 -6.98 -3.24
N SER A 35 -15.03 -5.99 -4.08
CA SER A 35 -13.83 -5.94 -4.89
C SER A 35 -12.90 -4.81 -4.44
N VAL A 36 -11.62 -4.95 -4.78
CA VAL A 36 -10.60 -3.91 -4.65
C VAL A 36 -10.01 -3.63 -6.03
N ASP A 37 -10.04 -2.37 -6.43
CA ASP A 37 -9.45 -1.91 -7.68
C ASP A 37 -8.08 -1.28 -7.42
N ILE A 38 -7.04 -1.77 -8.09
CA ILE A 38 -5.67 -1.32 -7.89
C ILE A 38 -5.14 -0.65 -9.15
N ILE A 39 -4.60 0.55 -9.01
CA ILE A 39 -3.92 1.28 -10.09
C ILE A 39 -2.46 0.82 -10.13
N GLU A 40 -2.04 0.30 -11.28
CA GLU A 40 -0.70 -0.23 -11.53
C GLU A 40 -0.02 0.56 -12.65
N ASN A 41 1.28 0.82 -12.50
CA ASN A 41 2.15 1.37 -13.53
C ASN A 41 3.18 0.30 -13.92
N VAL A 42 3.09 -0.19 -15.16
CA VAL A 42 3.91 -1.31 -15.68
C VAL A 42 5.32 -0.86 -16.06
N GLU A 43 5.55 0.45 -16.18
CA GLU A 43 6.84 1.03 -16.58
C GLU A 43 7.81 1.25 -15.39
N GLU A 44 7.32 1.11 -14.15
CA GLU A 44 8.10 1.34 -12.94
C GLU A 44 8.83 0.07 -12.47
N GLU A 45 10.07 0.23 -11.98
CA GLU A 45 10.89 -0.91 -11.56
C GLU A 45 10.36 -1.62 -10.31
N TYR A 46 9.78 -0.87 -9.35
CA TYR A 46 9.27 -1.41 -8.07
C TYR A 46 8.11 -0.57 -7.49
N GLY A 47 7.24 -1.20 -6.69
CA GLY A 47 6.24 -0.50 -5.86
C GLY A 47 4.92 -0.11 -6.54
N MET A 48 4.85 -0.11 -7.87
CA MET A 48 3.67 0.32 -8.63
C MET A 48 2.95 -0.81 -9.36
N PHE A 49 3.19 -2.07 -9.00
CA PHE A 49 2.42 -3.22 -9.46
C PHE A 49 2.13 -4.18 -8.30
N VAL A 50 1.13 -5.04 -8.46
CA VAL A 50 0.72 -5.98 -7.42
C VAL A 50 1.63 -7.21 -7.43
N TRP A 51 2.40 -7.37 -6.34
CA TRP A 51 3.22 -8.56 -6.14
C TRP A 51 2.36 -9.78 -5.72
N PRO A 52 2.73 -11.02 -6.11
CA PRO A 52 1.95 -12.21 -5.73
C PRO A 52 1.79 -12.40 -4.21
N CYS A 53 2.79 -12.03 -3.41
CA CYS A 53 2.72 -12.04 -1.95
C CYS A 53 1.64 -11.10 -1.39
N SER A 54 1.38 -9.99 -2.08
CA SER A 54 0.38 -8.99 -1.72
C SER A 54 -1.01 -9.59 -1.87
N ILE A 55 -1.26 -10.29 -2.98
CA ILE A 55 -2.50 -11.04 -3.21
C ILE A 55 -2.72 -12.09 -2.11
N VAL A 56 -1.68 -12.88 -1.77
CA VAL A 56 -1.77 -13.92 -0.73
C VAL A 56 -2.03 -13.30 0.65
N LEU A 57 -1.36 -12.20 1.00
CA LEU A 57 -1.58 -11.52 2.26
C LEU A 57 -2.98 -10.91 2.35
N SER A 58 -3.48 -10.33 1.28
CA SER A 58 -4.85 -9.80 1.19
C SER A 58 -5.90 -10.88 1.38
N GLU A 59 -5.70 -12.04 0.76
CA GLU A 59 -6.59 -13.19 0.96
C GLU A 59 -6.57 -13.65 2.43
N TYR A 60 -5.40 -13.65 3.08
CA TYR A 60 -5.31 -13.92 4.51
C TYR A 60 -6.08 -12.89 5.36
N VAL A 61 -5.95 -11.60 5.07
CA VAL A 61 -6.71 -10.53 5.75
C VAL A 61 -8.21 -10.77 5.60
N TRP A 62 -8.68 -11.09 4.40
CA TRP A 62 -10.08 -11.42 4.13
C TRP A 62 -10.57 -12.65 4.92
N GLN A 63 -9.82 -13.75 4.88
CA GLN A 63 -10.16 -14.97 5.61
C GLN A 63 -10.20 -14.74 7.13
N GLN A 64 -9.33 -13.85 7.62
CA GLN A 64 -9.21 -13.48 9.03
C GLN A 64 -9.96 -12.19 9.39
N ARG A 65 -10.85 -11.67 8.53
CA ARG A 65 -11.47 -10.33 8.64
C ARG A 65 -11.99 -9.94 10.03
N PHE A 66 -12.53 -10.88 10.79
CA PHE A 66 -13.00 -10.61 12.16
C PHE A 66 -11.90 -10.19 13.13
N ARG A 67 -10.64 -10.55 12.87
CA ARG A 67 -9.46 -10.11 13.65
C ARG A 67 -9.01 -8.69 13.30
N PHE A 68 -9.41 -8.20 12.14
CA PHE A 68 -9.04 -6.89 11.60
C PHE A 68 -10.11 -5.82 11.88
N GLN A 69 -11.34 -6.24 12.17
CA GLN A 69 -12.43 -5.30 12.45
C GLN A 69 -12.17 -4.44 13.70
N GLY A 70 -12.21 -3.12 13.54
CA GLY A 70 -12.10 -2.14 14.63
C GLY A 70 -10.72 -2.05 15.28
N ILE A 71 -9.66 -2.47 14.59
CA ILE A 71 -8.28 -2.37 15.09
C ILE A 71 -7.41 -1.49 14.20
N SER A 72 -6.33 -0.94 14.78
CA SER A 72 -5.33 -0.18 14.05
C SER A 72 -4.37 -1.12 13.31
N VAL A 73 -4.13 -0.83 12.03
CA VAL A 73 -3.25 -1.59 11.14
C VAL A 73 -2.26 -0.63 10.47
N LEU A 74 -0.99 -0.97 10.51
CA LEU A 74 0.07 -0.27 9.78
C LEU A 74 0.57 -1.18 8.67
N GLU A 75 0.58 -0.72 7.42
CA GLU A 75 1.24 -1.43 6.33
C GLU A 75 2.58 -0.76 6.00
N LEU A 76 3.66 -1.55 6.10
CA LEU A 76 5.01 -1.15 5.72
C LEU A 76 5.29 -1.52 4.27
N GLY A 77 5.87 -0.60 3.49
CA GLY A 77 6.19 -0.83 2.09
C GLY A 77 4.94 -1.20 1.28
N ALA A 78 3.89 -0.39 1.43
CA ALA A 78 2.57 -0.69 0.90
C ALA A 78 2.53 -0.76 -0.63
N GLY A 79 3.36 0.02 -1.33
CA GLY A 79 3.34 0.15 -2.79
C GLY A 79 1.92 0.43 -3.29
N THR A 80 1.31 -0.56 -3.95
CA THR A 80 -0.08 -0.51 -4.45
C THR A 80 -1.15 -0.69 -3.36
N SER A 81 -0.77 -0.96 -2.11
CA SER A 81 -1.61 -0.98 -0.90
C SER A 81 -2.70 -2.05 -0.83
N LEU A 82 -2.68 -3.07 -1.71
CA LEU A 82 -3.75 -4.07 -1.77
C LEU A 82 -4.12 -4.70 -0.39
N PRO A 83 -3.18 -5.12 0.48
CA PRO A 83 -3.50 -5.69 1.80
C PRO A 83 -4.11 -4.67 2.75
N GLY A 84 -3.57 -3.46 2.81
CA GLY A 84 -4.11 -2.38 3.61
C GLY A 84 -5.50 -1.94 3.15
N ILE A 85 -5.78 -1.89 1.84
CA ILE A 85 -7.11 -1.59 1.33
C ILE A 85 -8.12 -2.68 1.71
N VAL A 86 -7.74 -3.96 1.67
CA VAL A 86 -8.59 -5.05 2.16
C VAL A 86 -8.82 -4.91 3.67
N ALA A 87 -7.79 -4.60 4.45
CA ALA A 87 -7.91 -4.35 5.89
C ALA A 87 -8.88 -3.20 6.19
N ALA A 88 -8.84 -2.11 5.42
CA ALA A 88 -9.75 -0.98 5.56
C ALA A 88 -11.19 -1.38 5.22
N LYS A 89 -11.41 -2.11 4.11
CA LYS A 89 -12.75 -2.59 3.72
C LYS A 89 -13.38 -3.56 4.72
N VAL A 90 -12.58 -4.28 5.52
CA VAL A 90 -13.10 -5.13 6.61
C VAL A 90 -13.21 -4.38 7.96
N GLY A 91 -13.00 -3.07 7.96
CA GLY A 91 -13.26 -2.18 9.09
C GLY A 91 -12.06 -1.89 9.99
N SER A 92 -10.83 -2.04 9.51
CA SER A 92 -9.62 -1.59 10.23
C SER A 92 -9.44 -0.08 10.09
N ASP A 93 -8.75 0.53 11.06
CA ASP A 93 -8.17 1.88 10.93
C ASP A 93 -6.74 1.73 10.37
N VAL A 94 -6.53 2.17 9.12
CA VAL A 94 -5.33 1.80 8.35
C VAL A 94 -4.42 2.99 8.12
N ILE A 95 -3.14 2.79 8.43
CA ILE A 95 -2.05 3.66 8.04
C ILE A 95 -1.21 2.91 7.00
N LEU A 96 -1.10 3.48 5.80
CA LEU A 96 -0.30 2.95 4.71
C LEU A 96 1.02 3.73 4.64
N THR A 97 2.13 3.02 4.53
CA THR A 97 3.46 3.64 4.46
C THR A 97 4.30 3.11 3.33
N ASP A 98 5.06 4.02 2.70
CA ASP A 98 6.09 3.71 1.72
C ASP A 98 7.15 4.81 1.71
N LYS A 99 8.20 4.69 0.88
CA LYS A 99 9.33 5.61 0.84
C LYS A 99 8.89 7.07 0.71
N SER A 100 9.37 7.91 1.62
CA SER A 100 8.93 9.30 1.70
C SER A 100 9.39 10.15 0.51
N ASP A 101 10.51 9.74 -0.12
CA ASP A 101 11.09 10.41 -1.28
C ASP A 101 10.39 10.04 -2.60
N ASN A 102 9.51 9.03 -2.59
CA ASN A 102 8.72 8.64 -3.75
C ASN A 102 7.30 9.23 -3.69
N SER A 103 7.17 10.49 -4.12
CA SER A 103 5.89 11.20 -4.14
C SER A 103 4.84 10.55 -5.05
N GLU A 104 5.28 9.84 -6.09
CA GLU A 104 4.40 9.13 -7.02
C GLU A 104 3.70 7.96 -6.34
N ILE A 105 4.42 7.11 -5.61
CA ILE A 105 3.81 6.02 -4.84
C ILE A 105 2.78 6.58 -3.87
N LEU A 106 3.13 7.61 -3.09
CA LEU A 106 2.20 8.22 -2.14
C LEU A 106 0.96 8.80 -2.84
N SER A 107 1.13 9.41 -4.02
CA SER A 107 0.00 9.92 -4.82
C SER A 107 -0.89 8.77 -5.31
N ASN A 108 -0.30 7.69 -5.80
CA ASN A 108 -1.02 6.51 -6.27
C ASN A 108 -1.83 5.86 -5.14
N MET A 109 -1.24 5.75 -3.94
CA MET A 109 -1.94 5.24 -2.76
C MET A 109 -3.20 6.06 -2.44
N ARG A 110 -3.15 7.39 -2.57
CA ARG A 110 -4.34 8.25 -2.39
C ARG A 110 -5.39 7.95 -3.43
N SER A 111 -5.00 7.89 -4.70
CA SER A 111 -5.92 7.55 -5.80
C SER A 111 -6.56 6.17 -5.62
N ILE A 112 -5.80 5.18 -5.13
CA ILE A 112 -6.33 3.85 -4.83
C ILE A 112 -7.32 3.90 -3.66
N CYS A 113 -7.04 4.67 -2.60
CA CYS A 113 -7.99 4.86 -1.49
C CYS A 113 -9.30 5.49 -1.98
N ASP A 114 -9.20 6.56 -2.76
CA ASP A 114 -10.36 7.26 -3.34
C ASP A 114 -11.18 6.32 -4.25
N GLN A 115 -10.51 5.57 -5.13
CA GLN A 115 -11.14 4.63 -6.05
C GLN A 115 -11.86 3.49 -5.32
N ASN A 116 -11.36 3.09 -4.16
CA ASN A 116 -11.94 2.02 -3.35
C ASN A 116 -12.91 2.50 -2.29
N GLU A 117 -13.15 3.80 -2.20
CA GLU A 117 -14.01 4.45 -1.21
C GLU A 117 -13.59 4.09 0.24
N VAL A 118 -12.28 4.04 0.49
CA VAL A 118 -11.72 3.80 1.83
C VAL A 118 -10.94 5.02 2.31
N ASN A 119 -10.97 5.25 3.62
CA ASN A 119 -10.21 6.32 4.25
C ASN A 119 -9.01 5.73 5.00
N CYS A 120 -7.85 5.72 4.35
CA CYS A 120 -6.59 5.32 4.97
C CYS A 120 -5.70 6.56 5.18
N GLN A 121 -4.98 6.61 6.29
CA GLN A 121 -3.92 7.58 6.47
C GLN A 121 -2.71 7.15 5.63
N ILE A 122 -2.10 8.10 4.91
CA ILE A 122 -0.91 7.84 4.09
C ILE A 122 0.25 8.61 4.67
N LEU A 123 1.35 7.91 4.94
CA LEU A 123 2.53 8.46 5.59
C LEU A 123 3.80 8.00 4.87
N GLY A 124 4.66 8.94 4.49
CA GLY A 124 5.99 8.62 3.99
C GLY A 124 6.88 8.11 5.12
N LEU A 125 7.48 6.94 4.95
CA LEU A 125 8.37 6.29 5.91
C LEU A 125 9.53 5.61 5.17
N ASN A 126 10.74 6.12 5.38
CA ASN A 126 11.93 5.42 4.94
C ASN A 126 12.30 4.33 5.96
N TRP A 127 12.74 3.19 5.46
CA TRP A 127 13.27 2.14 6.31
C TRP A 127 14.51 2.67 7.06
N GLY A 128 14.68 2.25 8.32
CA GLY A 128 15.76 2.74 9.18
C GLY A 128 15.55 4.14 9.80
N GLU A 129 14.63 4.97 9.28
CA GLU A 129 14.38 6.34 9.76
C GLU A 129 13.11 6.43 10.62
N TRP A 130 13.13 5.78 11.79
CA TRP A 130 11.95 5.71 12.66
C TRP A 130 12.08 6.72 13.80
N ASP A 131 11.18 7.71 13.82
CA ASP A 131 11.13 8.74 14.86
C ASP A 131 10.05 8.46 15.91
N SER A 132 9.95 9.33 16.93
CA SER A 132 8.94 9.20 17.99
C SER A 132 7.51 9.12 17.45
N ASN A 133 7.20 9.83 16.36
CA ASN A 133 5.86 9.86 15.80
C ASN A 133 5.46 8.48 15.26
N ILE A 134 6.40 7.74 14.66
CA ILE A 134 6.17 6.36 14.20
C ILE A 134 5.94 5.42 15.37
N PHE A 135 6.71 5.55 16.45
CA PHE A 135 6.52 4.72 17.65
C PHE A 135 5.19 5.03 18.35
N ASP A 136 4.74 6.29 18.31
CA ASP A 136 3.49 6.73 18.91
C ASP A 136 2.24 6.17 18.20
N LEU A 137 2.37 5.60 16.99
CA LEU A 137 1.25 4.99 16.26
C LEU A 137 0.66 3.75 16.94
N HIS A 138 1.47 2.97 17.67
CA HIS A 138 1.06 1.75 18.38
C HIS A 138 0.06 0.85 17.62
N PRO A 139 0.36 0.43 16.37
CA PRO A 139 -0.56 -0.40 15.60
C PRO A 139 -0.75 -1.78 16.25
N LYS A 140 -1.97 -2.30 16.23
CA LYS A 140 -2.25 -3.66 16.74
C LYS A 140 -1.73 -4.74 15.81
N ILE A 141 -1.72 -4.48 14.50
CA ILE A 141 -1.17 -5.37 13.47
C ILE A 141 -0.29 -4.56 12.53
N ILE A 142 0.87 -5.13 12.18
CA ILE A 142 1.74 -4.62 11.12
C ILE A 142 1.68 -5.60 9.93
N LEU A 143 1.38 -5.07 8.75
CA LEU A 143 1.42 -5.79 7.47
C LEU A 143 2.68 -5.41 6.70
N GLY A 144 3.17 -6.35 5.88
CA GLY A 144 4.29 -6.12 4.98
C GLY A 144 4.40 -7.25 3.97
N ALA A 145 4.03 -6.98 2.72
CA ALA A 145 4.06 -7.95 1.64
C ALA A 145 5.37 -7.82 0.84
N ASP A 146 6.25 -8.80 0.96
CA ASP A 146 7.58 -8.83 0.31
C ASP A 146 8.39 -7.55 0.54
N VAL A 147 8.55 -7.18 1.82
CA VAL A 147 9.32 -6.01 2.26
C VAL A 147 10.81 -6.29 2.47
N LEU A 148 11.26 -7.53 2.26
CA LEU A 148 12.61 -8.03 2.55
C LEU A 148 13.41 -8.41 1.31
N TYR A 149 13.02 -7.91 0.13
CA TYR A 149 13.69 -8.19 -1.14
C TYR A 149 15.08 -7.56 -1.24
N ASP A 150 15.29 -6.42 -0.57
CA ASP A 150 16.60 -5.77 -0.47
C ASP A 150 17.33 -6.19 0.81
N THR A 151 18.54 -6.70 0.66
CA THR A 151 19.44 -7.03 1.77
C THR A 151 19.78 -5.86 2.68
N ALA A 152 19.69 -4.61 2.20
CA ALA A 152 19.81 -3.41 3.01
C ALA A 152 18.58 -3.21 3.91
N ALA A 153 17.37 -3.25 3.33
CA ALA A 153 16.10 -3.14 4.04
C ALA A 153 15.93 -4.20 5.14
N LYS A 154 16.44 -5.43 4.90
CA LYS A 154 16.44 -6.50 5.90
C LYS A 154 17.21 -6.15 7.17
N LYS A 155 18.38 -5.52 7.05
CA LYS A 155 19.20 -5.14 8.22
C LYS A 155 18.55 -4.02 9.04
N GLU A 156 17.85 -3.11 8.39
CA GLU A 156 17.17 -1.99 9.03
C GLU A 156 15.89 -2.42 9.76
N LEU A 157 15.12 -3.36 9.18
CA LEU A 157 13.98 -3.94 9.88
C LEU A 157 14.40 -4.68 11.15
N ASP A 158 15.45 -5.50 11.06
CA ASP A 158 15.96 -6.25 12.20
C ASP A 158 16.43 -5.32 13.34
N HIS A 159 16.98 -4.15 13.01
CA HIS A 159 17.35 -3.13 13.99
C HIS A 159 16.12 -2.56 14.74
N ASN A 160 15.05 -2.26 14.01
CA ASN A 160 13.87 -1.59 14.57
C ASN A 160 12.90 -2.56 15.27
N GLN A 161 12.86 -3.83 14.89
CA GLN A 161 12.10 -4.85 15.61
C GLN A 161 12.56 -5.03 17.06
N ALA A 162 13.82 -4.70 17.38
CA ALA A 162 14.31 -4.73 18.76
C ALA A 162 13.61 -3.68 19.65
N TYR A 163 13.20 -2.54 19.08
CA TYR A 163 12.49 -1.48 19.80
C TYR A 163 11.00 -1.78 20.00
N LEU A 164 10.37 -2.53 19.08
CA LEU A 164 8.96 -2.94 19.20
C LEU A 164 8.73 -4.04 20.25
N ARG A 165 9.79 -4.58 20.87
CA ARG A 165 9.72 -5.65 21.89
C ARG A 165 10.05 -5.18 23.31
N ALA A 166 10.31 -3.89 23.52
CA ALA A 166 10.54 -3.28 24.83
C ALA A 166 9.27 -2.61 25.37
#